data_AF-A0A536FW11-F1
#
_entry.id   AF-A0A536FW11-F1
#
_cell.length_a   1.000
_cell.length_b   1.000
_cell.length_c   1.000
_cell.angle_alpha   90.00
_cell.angle_beta   90.00
_cell.angle_gamma   90.00
#
_symmetry.space_group_name_H-M   'P 1'
#
loop_
_entity.id
_entity.type
_entity.pdbx_description
1 polymer ?
#
loop_
_entity_poly.entity_id
_entity_poly.type
_entity_poly.pdbx_seq_one_letter_code
_entity_poly.pdbx_strand_id
1 'polypeptide(L)'
;MVSVARSRRLHLNNKFPVGWCTYYVATKRNVTWNGDAGYWYANASAQGYPVGPTPKVGAIMVTWESWAGHVSYVEAVNADGSWVVSEMNWVAFDVIDERTIKPGQLGQKLVGFIY
;
A
#
# COMPACT_ATOMS: atom_id res chain seq x y z
N MET A 1 18.59 -27.30 -8.68
CA MET A 1 18.38 -26.18 -9.62
C MET A 1 17.70 -25.07 -8.85
N VAL A 2 18.44 -24.03 -8.44
CA VAL A 2 17.88 -22.86 -7.76
C VAL A 2 17.55 -21.84 -8.85
N SER A 3 16.26 -21.63 -9.11
CA SER A 3 15.79 -20.61 -10.03
C SER A 3 15.02 -19.58 -9.22
N VAL A 4 15.67 -18.48 -8.85
CA VAL A 4 14.98 -17.27 -8.40
C VAL A 4 15.72 -16.06 -8.96
N ALA A 5 15.36 -15.68 -10.18
CA ALA A 5 15.56 -14.32 -10.67
C ALA A 5 14.18 -13.74 -10.98
N ARG A 6 13.42 -13.36 -9.95
CA ARG A 6 12.36 -12.36 -10.13
C ARG A 6 13.06 -11.00 -10.13
N SER A 7 13.25 -10.44 -11.32
CA SER A 7 13.69 -9.06 -11.50
C SER A 7 12.75 -8.11 -10.74
N ARG A 8 13.07 -7.81 -9.48
CA ARG A 8 12.52 -6.66 -8.76
C ARG A 8 13.12 -5.45 -9.44
N ARG A 9 12.34 -4.80 -10.30
CA ARG A 9 12.60 -3.42 -10.73
C ARG A 9 12.48 -2.58 -9.46
N LEU A 10 13.58 -2.44 -8.71
CA LEU A 10 13.71 -1.43 -7.68
C LEU A 10 13.41 -0.12 -8.41
N HIS A 11 12.33 0.57 -8.06
CA HIS A 11 12.10 1.93 -8.53
C HIS A 11 13.23 2.78 -7.94
N LEU A 12 14.35 2.85 -8.67
CA LEU A 12 15.63 3.47 -8.31
C LEU A 12 15.54 5.00 -8.08
N ASN A 13 14.32 5.55 -8.09
CA ASN A 13 14.03 6.96 -7.90
C ASN A 13 12.86 7.14 -6.92
N ASN A 14 12.92 6.42 -5.81
CA ASN A 14 11.91 6.53 -4.76
C ASN A 14 12.10 7.85 -4.01
N LYS A 15 11.19 8.79 -4.26
CA LYS A 15 11.16 10.14 -3.68
C LYS A 15 10.62 10.19 -2.25
N PHE A 16 10.19 9.06 -1.69
CA PHE A 16 9.73 8.96 -0.31
C PHE A 16 10.91 8.60 0.61
N PRO A 17 10.95 9.09 1.86
CA PRO A 17 12.04 8.79 2.77
C PRO A 17 12.07 7.30 3.14
N VAL A 18 13.27 6.71 3.15
CA VAL A 18 13.48 5.29 3.55
C VAL A 18 12.95 5.05 4.96
N GLY A 19 12.41 3.86 5.22
CA GLY A 19 11.87 3.45 6.52
C GLY A 19 10.39 3.77 6.74
N TRP A 20 9.70 4.39 5.77
CA TRP A 20 8.27 4.72 5.84
C TRP A 20 7.40 3.83 4.94
N CYS A 21 6.12 3.74 5.28
CA CYS A 21 5.12 2.97 4.51
C CYS A 21 5.06 3.40 3.04
N THR A 22 5.11 4.71 2.79
CA THR A 22 5.13 5.31 1.46
C THR A 22 6.32 4.87 0.62
N TYR A 23 7.52 4.82 1.24
CA TYR A 23 8.72 4.33 0.58
C TYR A 23 8.56 2.86 0.19
N TYR A 24 8.20 1.99 1.13
CA TYR A 24 8.05 0.57 0.83
C TYR A 24 7.02 0.32 -0.29
N VAL A 25 5.84 0.93 -0.21
CA VAL A 25 4.79 0.75 -1.23
C VAL A 25 5.24 1.29 -2.60
N ALA A 26 5.99 2.40 -2.66
CA ALA A 26 6.55 2.92 -3.90
C ALA A 26 7.66 2.02 -4.51
N THR A 27 8.25 1.11 -3.73
CA THR A 27 9.13 0.06 -4.30
C THR A 27 8.34 -1.05 -4.98
N LYS A 28 7.10 -1.30 -4.53
CA LYS A 28 6.20 -2.36 -5.01
C LYS A 28 5.39 -1.93 -6.23
N ARG A 29 5.04 -0.65 -6.30
CA ARG A 29 4.19 -0.08 -7.35
C ARG A 29 4.69 1.30 -7.76
N ASN A 30 4.58 1.63 -9.06
CA ASN A 30 4.94 2.96 -9.54
C ASN A 30 3.99 4.02 -8.94
N VAL A 31 4.56 5.02 -8.25
CA VAL A 31 3.84 6.11 -7.61
C VAL A 31 4.29 7.44 -8.22
N THR A 32 3.43 8.07 -9.01
CA THR A 32 3.73 9.32 -9.72
C THR A 32 3.35 10.57 -8.92
N TRP A 33 2.55 10.45 -7.87
CA TRP A 33 2.19 11.54 -6.95
C TRP A 33 3.11 11.64 -5.72
N ASN A 34 2.90 12.65 -4.87
CA ASN A 34 3.66 12.94 -3.66
C ASN A 34 2.74 13.10 -2.45
N GLY A 35 3.32 13.37 -1.28
CA GLY A 35 2.61 13.74 -0.06
C GLY A 35 2.44 12.59 0.93
N ASP A 36 1.78 12.91 2.04
CA ASP A 36 1.52 11.95 3.12
C ASP A 36 0.53 10.87 2.69
N ALA A 37 0.66 9.70 3.33
CA ALA A 37 -0.06 8.48 2.98
C ALA A 37 -1.58 8.68 2.89
N GLY A 38 -2.20 9.43 3.82
CA GLY A 38 -3.64 9.67 3.84
C GLY A 38 -4.17 10.42 2.61
N TYR A 39 -3.33 11.20 1.93
CA TYR A 39 -3.72 11.96 0.75
C TYR A 39 -3.50 11.21 -0.56
N TRP A 40 -2.88 10.02 -0.54
CA TRP A 40 -2.57 9.28 -1.77
C TRP A 40 -3.81 8.91 -2.56
N TYR A 41 -4.93 8.61 -1.90
CA TYR A 41 -6.19 8.30 -2.57
C TYR A 41 -6.66 9.46 -3.45
N ALA A 42 -6.70 10.67 -2.89
CA ALA A 42 -7.11 11.88 -3.61
C ALA A 42 -6.08 12.27 -4.68
N ASN A 43 -4.78 12.19 -4.38
CA ASN A 43 -3.71 12.55 -5.31
C ASN A 43 -3.65 11.60 -6.52
N ALA A 44 -3.84 10.30 -6.32
CA ALA A 44 -3.91 9.33 -7.39
C ALA A 44 -5.13 9.58 -8.29
N SER A 45 -6.30 9.80 -7.68
CA SER A 45 -7.54 10.13 -8.39
C SER A 45 -7.39 11.41 -9.23
N ALA A 46 -6.79 12.46 -8.67
CA ALA A 46 -6.52 13.72 -9.37
C ALA A 46 -5.58 13.57 -10.58
N GLN A 47 -4.73 12.53 -10.58
CA GLN A 47 -3.87 12.17 -11.71
C GLN A 47 -4.53 11.17 -12.69
N GLY A 48 -5.80 10.81 -12.48
CA GLY A 48 -6.55 9.90 -13.35
C GLY A 48 -6.34 8.41 -13.07
N TYR A 49 -5.69 8.05 -11.95
CA TYR A 49 -5.60 6.64 -11.56
C TYR A 49 -6.95 6.14 -11.04
N PRO A 50 -7.36 4.90 -11.39
CA PRO A 50 -8.61 4.35 -10.87
C PRO A 50 -8.49 4.12 -9.35
N VAL A 51 -9.52 4.55 -8.63
CA VAL A 51 -9.62 4.36 -7.17
C VAL A 51 -10.98 3.76 -6.83
N GLY A 52 -11.09 3.08 -5.68
CA GLY A 52 -12.37 2.53 -5.25
C GLY A 52 -12.33 1.76 -3.93
N PRO A 53 -13.47 1.17 -3.53
CA PRO A 53 -13.64 0.58 -2.19
C PRO A 53 -13.23 -0.89 -2.10
N THR A 54 -12.94 -1.56 -3.21
CA THR A 54 -12.74 -3.02 -3.24
C THR A 54 -11.25 -3.37 -3.23
N PRO A 55 -10.78 -4.27 -2.34
CA PRO A 55 -9.41 -4.75 -2.38
C PRO A 55 -9.14 -5.54 -3.65
N LYS A 56 -7.97 -5.33 -4.26
CA LYS A 56 -7.47 -6.11 -5.41
C LYS A 56 -5.98 -6.36 -5.22
N VAL A 57 -5.52 -7.54 -5.62
CA VAL A 57 -4.08 -7.85 -5.64
C VAL A 57 -3.35 -6.79 -6.46
N GLY A 58 -2.29 -6.21 -5.90
CA GLY A 58 -1.52 -5.13 -6.50
C GLY A 58 -2.04 -3.72 -6.24
N ALA A 59 -3.20 -3.57 -5.61
CA ALA A 59 -3.70 -2.25 -5.21
C ALA A 59 -2.90 -1.68 -4.03
N ILE A 60 -2.91 -0.35 -3.90
CA ILE A 60 -2.46 0.33 -2.69
C ILE A 60 -3.69 0.58 -1.82
N MET A 61 -3.70 0.05 -0.60
CA MET A 61 -4.69 0.38 0.42
C MET A 61 -4.29 1.69 1.10
N VAL A 62 -5.25 2.60 1.27
CA VAL A 62 -5.06 3.89 1.96
C VAL A 62 -5.96 3.96 3.19
N THR A 63 -5.38 4.31 4.34
CA THR A 63 -6.12 4.41 5.60
C THR A 63 -5.78 5.68 6.40
N TRP A 64 -6.70 6.08 7.27
CA TRP A 64 -6.50 7.06 8.35
C TRP A 64 -6.30 6.35 9.70
N GLU A 65 -5.37 5.38 9.73
CA GLU A 65 -4.97 4.72 10.98
C GLU A 65 -3.93 5.52 11.78
N SER A 66 -3.29 6.52 11.16
CA SER A 66 -2.31 7.41 11.76
C SER A 66 -2.60 8.88 11.40
N TRP A 67 -1.93 9.83 12.08
CA TRP A 67 -2.09 11.27 11.84
C TRP A 67 -1.69 11.69 10.41
N ALA A 68 -0.70 11.03 9.80
CA ALA A 68 -0.27 11.24 8.41
C ALA A 68 -0.99 10.30 7.42
N GLY A 69 -1.93 9.48 7.92
CA GLY A 69 -2.48 8.33 7.23
C GLY A 69 -1.48 7.18 7.10
N HIS A 70 -1.89 6.12 6.42
CA HIS A 70 -1.07 4.94 6.21
C HIS A 70 -1.38 4.29 4.87
N VAL A 71 -0.35 3.70 4.25
CA VAL A 71 -0.49 2.97 2.99
C VAL A 71 0.14 1.60 3.06
N SER A 72 -0.53 0.63 2.42
CA SER A 72 -0.12 -0.76 2.40
C SER A 72 -0.30 -1.33 0.99
N TYR A 73 0.49 -2.32 0.59
CA TYR A 73 0.35 -2.99 -0.69
C TYR A 73 -0.46 -4.28 -0.54
N VAL A 74 -1.50 -4.48 -1.35
CA VAL A 74 -2.34 -5.68 -1.29
C VAL A 74 -1.63 -6.85 -1.99
N GLU A 75 -1.18 -7.83 -1.22
CA GLU A 75 -0.49 -9.03 -1.72
C GLU A 75 -1.48 -10.12 -2.16
N ALA A 76 -2.60 -10.29 -1.43
CA ALA A 76 -3.59 -11.31 -1.70
C ALA A 76 -5.01 -10.86 -1.31
N VAL A 77 -6.02 -11.40 -2.00
CA VAL A 77 -7.43 -11.29 -1.61
C VAL A 77 -7.99 -12.71 -1.51
N ASN A 78 -8.51 -13.05 -0.35
CA ASN A 78 -9.00 -14.39 -0.02
C ASN A 78 -10.47 -14.55 -0.45
N ALA A 79 -10.91 -15.81 -0.56
CA ALA A 79 -12.28 -16.12 -0.98
C ALA A 79 -13.36 -15.63 0.00
N ASP A 80 -13.02 -15.45 1.28
CA ASP A 80 -13.91 -14.90 2.32
C ASP A 80 -13.98 -13.35 2.31
N GLY A 81 -13.30 -12.71 1.35
CA GLY A 81 -13.24 -11.26 1.22
C GLY A 81 -12.21 -10.59 2.13
N SER A 82 -11.50 -11.33 2.99
CA SER A 82 -10.32 -10.79 3.67
C SER A 82 -9.18 -10.57 2.70
N TRP A 83 -8.25 -9.69 3.03
CA TRP A 83 -7.08 -9.42 2.20
C TRP A 83 -5.80 -9.32 3.03
N VAL A 84 -4.69 -9.70 2.41
CA VAL A 84 -3.36 -9.62 3.00
C VAL A 84 -2.66 -8.39 2.45
N VAL A 85 -2.11 -7.58 3.33
CA VAL A 85 -1.26 -6.45 2.96
C VAL A 85 0.15 -6.66 3.45
N SER A 86 1.12 -6.17 2.68
CA SER A 86 2.48 -5.92 3.17
C SER A 86 2.70 -4.40 3.29
N GLU A 87 3.35 -4.00 4.37
CA GLU A 87 3.60 -2.60 4.68
C GLU A 87 4.91 -2.45 5.45
N MET A 88 5.33 -1.20 5.67
CA MET A 88 6.51 -0.88 6.45
C MET A 88 6.13 0.15 7.50
N ASN A 89 6.83 0.09 8.64
CA ASN A 89 6.64 1.02 9.75
C ASN A 89 5.28 0.91 10.44
N TRP A 90 4.64 -0.26 10.38
CA TRP A 90 3.44 -0.53 11.16
C TRP A 90 3.80 -1.10 12.54
N VAL A 91 4.70 -2.09 12.61
CA VAL A 91 5.16 -2.67 13.89
C VAL A 91 6.34 -1.90 14.49
N ALA A 92 7.29 -1.48 13.67
CA ALA A 92 8.46 -0.68 14.07
C ALA A 92 9.10 0.02 12.86
N PHE A 93 9.89 1.06 13.12
CA PHE A 93 10.60 1.79 12.08
C PHE A 93 11.48 0.87 11.22
N ASP A 94 11.38 1.03 9.89
CA ASP A 94 12.09 0.24 8.87
C ASP A 94 11.83 -1.28 8.90
N VAL A 95 10.80 -1.72 9.64
CA VAL A 95 10.36 -3.12 9.62
C VAL A 95 9.25 -3.28 8.61
N ILE A 96 9.42 -4.26 7.71
CA ILE A 96 8.36 -4.74 6.83
C ILE A 96 7.55 -5.78 7.58
N ASP A 97 6.23 -5.63 7.59
CA ASP A 97 5.31 -6.58 8.18
C ASP A 97 4.13 -6.87 7.25
N GLU A 98 3.45 -7.97 7.54
CA GLU A 98 2.24 -8.38 6.84
C GLU A 98 1.11 -8.58 7.83
N ARG A 99 -0.09 -8.14 7.46
CA ARG A 99 -1.31 -8.43 8.23
C ARG A 99 -2.47 -8.79 7.33
N THR A 100 -3.36 -9.61 7.87
CA THR A 100 -4.64 -9.92 7.25
C THR A 100 -5.70 -8.99 7.79
N ILE A 101 -6.46 -8.37 6.91
CA ILE A 101 -7.57 -7.48 7.24
C ILE A 101 -8.87 -8.16 6.82
N LYS A 102 -9.82 -8.19 7.74
CA LYS A 102 -11.17 -8.71 7.49
C LYS A 102 -12.09 -7.62 6.95
N PRO A 103 -13.13 -7.97 6.17
CA PRO A 103 -14.18 -7.03 5.80
C PRO A 103 -14.74 -6.30 7.03
N GLY A 104 -14.81 -4.97 6.95
CA GLY A 104 -15.31 -4.11 8.02
C GLY A 104 -14.36 -3.85 9.20
N GLN A 105 -13.23 -4.56 9.31
CA GLN A 105 -12.30 -4.40 10.45
C GLN A 105 -11.78 -2.97 10.64
N LEU A 106 -11.56 -2.26 9.54
CA LEU A 106 -11.02 -0.89 9.56
C LEU A 106 -12.10 0.18 9.75
N GLY A 107 -13.38 -0.14 9.50
CA GLY A 107 -14.50 0.81 9.56
C GLY A 107 -14.20 2.11 8.79
N GLN A 108 -14.43 3.26 9.45
CA GLN A 108 -14.23 4.60 8.87
C GLN A 108 -12.76 4.96 8.59
N LYS A 109 -11.80 4.14 9.08
CA LYS A 109 -10.38 4.39 8.82
C LYS A 109 -9.98 3.99 7.40
N LEU A 110 -10.71 3.09 6.75
CA LEU A 110 -10.43 2.72 5.36
C LEU A 110 -10.89 3.84 4.43
N VAL A 111 -9.96 4.45 3.72
CA VAL A 111 -10.27 5.44 2.67
C VAL A 111 -10.65 4.72 1.38
N GLY A 112 -9.84 3.72 1.01
CA GLY A 112 -10.08 2.90 -0.18
C GLY A 112 -8.78 2.37 -0.77
N PHE A 113 -8.84 2.02 -2.06
CA PHE A 113 -7.78 1.37 -2.80
C PHE A 113 -7.47 2.11 -4.10
N ILE A 114 -6.19 2.14 -4.47
CA ILE A 114 -5.68 2.69 -5.73
C ILE A 114 -5.30 1.52 -6.64
N TYR A 115 -5.84 1.46 -7.86
CA TYR A 115 -5.75 0.32 -8.78
C TYR A 115 -4.75 0.47 -9.90
#